data_AF-A0A1R0KMG3-F1
#
_entry.id   AF-A0A1R0KMG3-F1
#
_cell.length_a   1.000
_cell.length_b   1.000
_cell.length_c   1.000
_cell.angle_alpha   90.00
_cell.angle_beta   90.00
_cell.angle_gamma   90.00
#
_symmetry.space_group_name_H-M   'P 1'
#
loop_
_entity.id
_entity.type
_entity.pdbx_description
1 polymer ?
#
loop_
_entity_poly.entity_id
_entity_poly.type
_entity_poly.pdbx_seq_one_letter_code
_entity_poly.pdbx_strand_id
1 'polypeptide(L)'
;MPKQVKLAAHFPGVNNTTVWSDPRSGSQIDFSSFEHLARTAERGKFDFLFLAEGLRLREHAGEILDSDVVGRPNTTTVLAALSAVTTRLGLAGTLSSTFNEPYEVARQVASIDHLSGGRAAWNVVTSPDAWTGQNFRRGGFLDREDRYRRAEEFLATVRELWDSWAPDALVGDKESGVFAHGIDRFVHSGPQFDIRGEFTVPRTPQGQPIVIQAGDSDEGREFAAKTADVIFSRHGSLESGKEFFADVKRRLPAHGREPGELLIMPAATFVLGDTEEDAHEYAREIRYQQVRPVTAIQFLEQVWSRDLSAYDADGPLPEVDPDPDAEPLTWGRVRHEKDPLAVAAKWRAIAEEKKLSIRELVIEVTARQQFVGTARQVAESIDEYVQSDAADGFVLVPHLTPGGLEAFVDDVVPYLQERGVFRTGYTGDTLREHLFSQ
;
A
#
# COMPACT_ATOMS: atom_id res chain seq x y z
N MET A 1 14.04 -1.99 26.32
CA MET A 1 13.32 -3.11 25.67
C MET A 1 13.52 -2.96 24.16
N PRO A 2 13.64 -4.04 23.39
CA PRO A 2 13.79 -3.94 21.94
C PRO A 2 12.55 -3.28 21.32
N LYS A 3 12.72 -2.62 20.16
CA LYS A 3 11.60 -2.05 19.42
C LYS A 3 10.71 -3.19 18.92
N GLN A 4 9.39 -3.00 18.99
CA GLN A 4 8.43 -3.96 18.48
C GLN A 4 8.27 -3.79 16.98
N VAL A 5 8.33 -4.90 16.24
CA VAL A 5 8.05 -4.98 14.81
C VAL A 5 6.56 -4.79 14.57
N LYS A 6 6.21 -3.93 13.61
CA LYS A 6 4.83 -3.81 13.10
C LYS A 6 4.68 -4.60 11.80
N LEU A 7 3.60 -5.36 11.66
CA LEU A 7 3.37 -6.21 10.48
C LEU A 7 2.00 -5.93 9.89
N ALA A 8 1.94 -5.70 8.59
CA ALA A 8 0.71 -5.57 7.84
C ALA A 8 0.71 -6.50 6.63
N ALA A 9 -0.48 -6.87 6.14
CA ALA A 9 -0.63 -7.76 5.00
C ALA A 9 -1.34 -7.02 3.87
N HIS A 10 -0.69 -6.88 2.71
CA HIS A 10 -1.31 -6.32 1.52
C HIS A 10 -1.93 -7.42 0.68
N PHE A 11 -3.22 -7.29 0.35
CA PHE A 11 -3.90 -8.25 -0.51
C PHE A 11 -3.29 -8.20 -1.93
N PRO A 12 -2.74 -9.32 -2.44
CA PRO A 12 -2.18 -9.37 -3.79
C PRO A 12 -3.28 -9.17 -4.83
N GLY A 13 -3.00 -8.38 -5.86
CA GLY A 13 -4.01 -7.99 -6.85
C GLY A 13 -3.77 -6.63 -7.50
N VAL A 14 -2.68 -5.97 -7.11
CA VAL A 14 -2.20 -4.72 -7.72
C VAL A 14 -0.71 -4.87 -7.96
N ASN A 15 -0.28 -4.70 -9.21
CA ASN A 15 1.11 -4.82 -9.67
C ASN A 15 1.57 -6.27 -9.91
N ASN A 16 2.77 -6.37 -10.47
CA ASN A 16 3.42 -7.60 -10.94
C ASN A 16 3.97 -8.49 -9.82
N THR A 17 3.66 -8.22 -8.55
CA THR A 17 4.08 -9.09 -7.43
C THR A 17 3.24 -10.37 -7.36
N THR A 18 2.02 -10.36 -7.90
CA THR A 18 1.10 -11.50 -7.81
C THR A 18 1.35 -12.47 -8.96
N VAL A 19 1.51 -13.75 -8.64
CA VAL A 19 1.56 -14.84 -9.64
C VAL A 19 0.17 -15.45 -9.78
N TRP A 20 -0.73 -14.73 -10.43
CA TRP A 20 -2.13 -15.16 -10.59
C TRP A 20 -2.27 -16.44 -11.42
N SER A 21 -1.31 -16.73 -12.30
CA SER A 21 -1.31 -17.92 -13.16
C SER A 21 -0.84 -19.20 -12.47
N ASP A 22 -0.30 -19.11 -11.24
CA ASP A 22 0.04 -20.30 -10.45
C ASP A 22 -1.26 -21.04 -10.09
N PRO A 23 -1.37 -22.37 -10.28
CA PRO A 23 -2.57 -23.14 -9.91
C PRO A 23 -2.96 -23.05 -8.44
N ARG A 24 -2.04 -22.64 -7.56
CA ARG A 24 -2.29 -22.40 -6.13
C ARG A 24 -2.90 -21.03 -5.86
N SER A 25 -2.81 -20.10 -6.81
CA SER A 25 -3.47 -18.79 -6.71
C SER A 25 -4.98 -18.94 -6.88
N GLY A 26 -5.73 -18.46 -5.88
CA GLY A 26 -7.17 -18.33 -5.91
C GLY A 26 -7.65 -17.03 -6.56
N SER A 27 -8.95 -16.78 -6.43
CA SER A 27 -9.62 -15.60 -7.01
C SER A 27 -9.16 -14.30 -6.36
N GLN A 28 -8.95 -13.25 -7.17
CA GLN A 28 -8.63 -11.89 -6.73
C GLN A 28 -9.89 -11.05 -6.44
N ILE A 29 -11.09 -11.62 -6.66
CA ILE A 29 -12.37 -10.93 -6.50
C ILE A 29 -13.34 -11.63 -5.54
N ASP A 30 -13.16 -12.92 -5.28
CA ASP A 30 -14.04 -13.67 -4.38
C ASP A 30 -13.80 -13.26 -2.94
N PHE A 31 -14.90 -13.01 -2.21
CA PHE A 31 -14.81 -12.61 -0.80
C PHE A 31 -14.03 -13.62 0.06
N SER A 32 -14.14 -14.92 -0.23
CA SER A 32 -13.41 -15.97 0.48
C SER A 32 -11.89 -15.79 0.44
N SER A 33 -11.34 -15.21 -0.63
CA SER A 33 -9.91 -14.93 -0.70
C SER A 33 -9.52 -13.80 0.27
N PHE A 34 -10.32 -12.73 0.31
CA PHE A 34 -10.09 -11.62 1.25
C PHE A 34 -10.25 -12.10 2.71
N GLU A 35 -11.30 -12.87 2.99
CA GLU A 35 -11.53 -13.43 4.33
C GLU A 35 -10.38 -14.33 4.77
N HIS A 36 -9.91 -15.23 3.89
CA HIS A 36 -8.83 -16.16 4.22
C HIS A 36 -7.52 -15.42 4.54
N LEU A 37 -7.14 -14.43 3.73
CA LEU A 37 -5.94 -13.62 4.00
C LEU A 37 -6.10 -12.84 5.32
N ALA A 38 -7.26 -12.22 5.54
CA ALA A 38 -7.54 -11.45 6.75
C ALA A 38 -7.46 -12.33 8.01
N ARG A 39 -8.12 -13.50 8.01
CA ARG A 39 -8.06 -14.44 9.14
C ARG A 39 -6.65 -14.98 9.38
N THR A 40 -5.88 -15.20 8.32
CA THR A 40 -4.48 -15.63 8.43
C THR A 40 -3.62 -14.52 9.06
N ALA A 41 -3.76 -13.27 8.62
CA ALA A 41 -3.08 -12.13 9.21
C ALA A 41 -3.46 -11.93 10.70
N GLU A 42 -4.73 -12.04 11.05
CA GLU A 42 -5.21 -11.95 12.44
C GLU A 42 -4.68 -13.10 13.33
N ARG A 43 -4.62 -14.34 12.79
CA ARG A 43 -3.98 -15.48 13.46
C ARG A 43 -2.51 -15.17 13.75
N GLY A 44 -1.81 -14.60 12.78
CA GLY A 44 -0.43 -14.13 12.89
C GLY A 44 -0.23 -12.84 13.68
N LYS A 45 -1.29 -12.27 14.29
CA LYS A 45 -1.23 -11.07 15.13
C LYS A 45 -0.77 -9.80 14.40
N PHE A 46 -0.99 -9.73 13.10
CA PHE A 46 -0.66 -8.56 12.28
C PHE A 46 -1.47 -7.33 12.73
N ASP A 47 -0.89 -6.15 12.57
CA ASP A 47 -1.52 -4.88 12.92
C ASP A 47 -2.70 -4.57 11.99
N PHE A 48 -2.53 -4.68 10.68
CA PHE A 48 -3.61 -4.41 9.71
C PHE A 48 -3.47 -5.17 8.40
N LEU A 49 -4.60 -5.37 7.73
CA LEU A 49 -4.66 -5.73 6.31
C LEU A 49 -4.84 -4.46 5.47
N PHE A 50 -4.18 -4.43 4.32
CA PHE A 50 -4.16 -3.30 3.41
C PHE A 50 -4.71 -3.68 2.03
N LEU A 51 -5.72 -2.92 1.58
CA LEU A 51 -6.28 -3.00 0.23
C LEU A 51 -5.90 -1.74 -0.56
N ALA A 52 -5.07 -1.93 -1.58
CA ALA A 52 -4.85 -0.89 -2.58
C ALA A 52 -6.07 -0.75 -3.51
N GLU A 53 -6.19 0.41 -4.15
CA GLU A 53 -7.27 0.72 -5.10
C GLU A 53 -6.70 1.03 -6.50
N GLY A 54 -7.50 0.77 -7.54
CA GLY A 54 -7.23 1.14 -8.92
C GLY A 54 -8.51 1.65 -9.53
N LEU A 55 -8.48 2.89 -9.99
CA LEU A 55 -9.69 3.62 -10.42
C LEU A 55 -9.99 3.47 -11.92
N ARG A 56 -9.10 2.81 -12.65
CA ARG A 56 -9.24 2.46 -14.06
C ARG A 56 -8.45 1.19 -14.36
N LEU A 57 -8.93 0.39 -15.30
CA LEU A 57 -8.22 -0.79 -15.78
C LEU A 57 -7.00 -0.34 -16.61
N ARG A 58 -5.86 -0.99 -16.41
CA ARG A 58 -4.64 -0.71 -17.17
C ARG A 58 -4.86 -1.02 -18.64
N GLU A 59 -4.27 -0.20 -19.49
CA GLU A 59 -4.33 -0.37 -20.94
C GLU A 59 -2.90 -0.52 -21.48
N HIS A 60 -2.76 -1.35 -22.52
CA HIS A 60 -1.53 -1.51 -23.28
C HIS A 60 -1.87 -1.59 -24.76
N ALA A 61 -1.22 -0.77 -25.59
CA ALA A 61 -1.46 -0.67 -27.03
C ALA A 61 -2.94 -0.44 -27.41
N GLY A 62 -3.69 0.28 -26.56
CA GLY A 62 -5.12 0.57 -26.77
C GLY A 62 -6.08 -0.54 -26.34
N GLU A 63 -5.58 -1.65 -25.80
CA GLU A 63 -6.38 -2.75 -25.26
C GLU A 63 -6.22 -2.88 -23.74
N ILE A 64 -7.09 -3.64 -23.08
CA ILE A 64 -6.96 -3.93 -21.64
C ILE A 64 -5.72 -4.80 -21.43
N LEU A 65 -4.90 -4.45 -20.43
CA LEU A 65 -3.74 -5.24 -20.03
C LEU A 65 -4.19 -6.50 -19.26
N ASP A 66 -4.58 -7.53 -20.00
CA ASP A 66 -5.06 -8.83 -19.49
C ASP A 66 -3.95 -9.78 -19.02
N SER A 67 -2.69 -9.39 -19.20
CA SER A 67 -1.51 -10.07 -18.68
C SER A 67 -1.27 -9.82 -17.18
N ASP A 68 -2.03 -8.90 -16.57
CA ASP A 68 -2.01 -8.53 -15.15
C ASP A 68 -3.38 -8.86 -14.50
N VAL A 69 -3.50 -8.70 -13.18
CA VAL A 69 -4.81 -8.83 -12.50
C VAL A 69 -5.73 -7.69 -12.93
N VAL A 70 -6.88 -8.03 -13.53
CA VAL A 70 -7.86 -7.08 -14.07
C VAL A 70 -9.12 -7.03 -13.21
N GLY A 71 -9.48 -5.81 -12.77
CA GLY A 71 -10.70 -5.57 -12.00
C GLY A 71 -10.62 -6.04 -10.56
N ARG A 72 -11.35 -5.34 -9.68
CA ARG A 72 -11.46 -5.69 -8.25
C ARG A 72 -12.75 -5.14 -7.66
N PRO A 73 -13.30 -5.76 -6.60
CA PRO A 73 -14.42 -5.19 -5.86
C PRO A 73 -14.06 -3.85 -5.22
N ASN A 74 -15.08 -3.05 -4.90
CA ASN A 74 -14.91 -1.77 -4.24
C ASN A 74 -14.29 -1.94 -2.83
N THR A 75 -13.25 -1.14 -2.53
CA THR A 75 -12.45 -1.22 -1.31
C THR A 75 -13.29 -1.13 -0.03
N THR A 76 -14.13 -0.11 0.11
CA THR A 76 -14.92 0.11 1.34
C THR A 76 -15.95 -0.99 1.56
N THR A 77 -16.52 -1.53 0.49
CA THR A 77 -17.44 -2.68 0.56
C THR A 77 -16.74 -3.93 1.09
N VAL A 78 -15.54 -4.24 0.60
CA VAL A 78 -14.76 -5.39 1.08
C VAL A 78 -14.36 -5.19 2.55
N LEU A 79 -13.88 -4.00 2.93
CA LEU A 79 -13.50 -3.72 4.32
C LEU A 79 -14.69 -3.82 5.28
N ALA A 80 -15.88 -3.35 4.89
CA ALA A 80 -17.09 -3.50 5.69
C ALA A 80 -17.51 -4.97 5.85
N ALA A 81 -17.31 -5.82 4.84
CA ALA A 81 -17.54 -7.25 4.97
C ALA A 81 -16.48 -7.91 5.88
N LEU A 82 -15.21 -7.52 5.75
CA LEU A 82 -14.12 -8.02 6.59
C LEU A 82 -14.27 -7.64 8.06
N SER A 83 -14.90 -6.50 8.38
CA SER A 83 -15.12 -6.07 9.76
C SER A 83 -16.00 -7.03 10.55
N ALA A 84 -16.89 -7.77 9.89
CA ALA A 84 -17.77 -8.75 10.52
C ALA A 84 -17.11 -10.12 10.76
N VAL A 85 -16.00 -10.42 10.08
CA VAL A 85 -15.33 -11.74 10.14
C VAL A 85 -13.96 -11.70 10.83
N THR A 86 -13.50 -10.52 11.24
CA THR A 86 -12.28 -10.28 12.01
C THR A 86 -12.62 -9.49 13.28
N THR A 87 -11.79 -9.59 14.32
CA THR A 87 -12.08 -9.04 15.65
C THR A 87 -11.03 -8.05 16.18
N ARG A 88 -9.80 -8.15 15.66
CA ARG A 88 -8.62 -7.40 16.11
C ARG A 88 -7.88 -6.76 14.94
N LEU A 89 -7.82 -7.41 13.79
CA LEU A 89 -7.03 -6.93 12.66
C LEU A 89 -7.49 -5.55 12.14
N GLY A 90 -6.57 -4.61 11.97
CA GLY A 90 -6.84 -3.34 11.29
C GLY A 90 -7.27 -3.51 9.84
N LEU A 91 -8.11 -2.60 9.35
CA LEU A 91 -8.74 -2.65 8.04
C LEU A 91 -8.39 -1.39 7.25
N ALA A 92 -7.29 -1.45 6.51
CA ALA A 92 -6.74 -0.32 5.76
C ALA A 92 -7.16 -0.36 4.30
N GLY A 93 -7.71 0.75 3.80
CA GLY A 93 -8.14 0.89 2.41
C GLY A 93 -7.57 2.14 1.75
N THR A 94 -7.22 2.03 0.48
CA THR A 94 -6.87 3.20 -0.33
C THR A 94 -8.11 3.88 -0.87
N LEU A 95 -8.21 5.20 -0.68
CA LEU A 95 -9.21 6.06 -1.32
C LEU A 95 -8.54 7.36 -1.77
N SER A 96 -8.83 7.80 -2.99
CA SER A 96 -8.23 9.01 -3.57
C SER A 96 -8.86 10.29 -3.05
N SER A 97 -8.05 11.28 -2.68
CA SER A 97 -8.52 12.65 -2.37
C SER A 97 -8.80 13.49 -3.64
N THR A 98 -8.37 13.00 -4.80
CA THR A 98 -8.48 13.74 -6.08
C THR A 98 -9.90 13.70 -6.64
N PHE A 99 -10.53 12.53 -6.61
CA PHE A 99 -11.81 12.29 -7.29
C PHE A 99 -13.02 12.14 -6.37
N ASN A 100 -12.79 12.13 -5.06
CA ASN A 100 -13.86 12.06 -4.07
C ASN A 100 -14.18 13.44 -3.47
N GLU A 101 -15.26 13.48 -2.70
CA GLU A 101 -15.61 14.58 -1.79
C GLU A 101 -15.29 14.21 -0.33
N PRO A 102 -14.81 15.16 0.49
CA PRO A 102 -14.38 14.87 1.86
C PRO A 102 -15.52 14.37 2.75
N TYR A 103 -16.75 14.87 2.59
CA TYR A 103 -17.89 14.41 3.36
C TYR A 103 -18.20 12.92 3.17
N GLU A 104 -18.18 12.47 1.91
CA GLU A 104 -18.47 11.07 1.57
C GLU A 104 -17.38 10.13 2.09
N VAL A 105 -16.11 10.48 1.91
CA VAL A 105 -14.99 9.66 2.42
C VAL A 105 -14.98 9.65 3.94
N ALA A 106 -15.16 10.79 4.60
CA ALA A 106 -15.24 10.88 6.06
C ALA A 106 -16.32 9.92 6.60
N ARG A 107 -17.52 9.95 5.98
CA ARG A 107 -18.63 9.09 6.36
C ARG A 107 -18.33 7.61 6.13
N GLN A 108 -17.78 7.25 4.97
CA GLN A 108 -17.46 5.85 4.65
C GLN A 108 -16.43 5.26 5.62
N VAL A 109 -15.31 5.96 5.84
CA VAL A 109 -14.23 5.50 6.72
C VAL A 109 -14.69 5.45 8.17
N ALA A 110 -15.41 6.48 8.68
CA ALA A 110 -15.97 6.45 10.03
C ALA A 110 -17.00 5.33 10.23
N SER A 111 -17.79 5.01 9.20
CA SER A 111 -18.74 3.89 9.26
C SER A 111 -18.03 2.55 9.40
N ILE A 112 -16.96 2.31 8.61
CA ILE A 112 -16.12 1.11 8.76
C ILE A 112 -15.50 1.09 10.15
N ASP A 113 -15.10 2.24 10.68
CA ASP A 113 -14.49 2.31 12.01
C ASP A 113 -15.46 1.92 13.12
N HIS A 114 -16.71 2.38 13.08
CA HIS A 114 -17.76 1.93 13.99
C HIS A 114 -18.09 0.45 13.81
N LEU A 115 -18.26 -0.03 12.57
CA LEU A 115 -18.56 -1.44 12.28
C LEU A 115 -17.46 -2.39 12.73
N SER A 116 -16.22 -1.92 12.72
CA SER A 116 -15.04 -2.70 13.12
C SER A 116 -14.65 -2.53 14.58
N GLY A 117 -15.23 -1.56 15.30
CA GLY A 117 -14.85 -1.27 16.69
C GLY A 117 -13.53 -0.50 16.82
N GLY A 118 -13.23 0.42 15.91
CA GLY A 118 -12.03 1.26 15.95
C GLY A 118 -10.84 0.66 15.22
N ARG A 119 -11.05 -0.09 14.13
CA ARG A 119 -9.98 -0.77 13.38
C ARG A 119 -9.77 -0.24 11.97
N ALA A 120 -10.44 0.82 11.54
CA ALA A 120 -10.29 1.36 10.20
C ALA A 120 -8.98 2.14 10.03
N ALA A 121 -8.41 2.05 8.84
CA ALA A 121 -7.36 2.94 8.37
C ALA A 121 -7.63 3.38 6.93
N TRP A 122 -7.18 4.58 6.60
CA TRP A 122 -7.31 5.17 5.28
C TRP A 122 -5.94 5.53 4.72
N ASN A 123 -5.57 4.87 3.62
CA ASN A 123 -4.45 5.30 2.80
C ASN A 123 -4.89 6.40 1.83
N VAL A 124 -4.42 7.62 2.10
CA VAL A 124 -4.71 8.81 1.30
C VAL A 124 -3.78 8.83 0.10
N VAL A 125 -4.35 8.80 -1.11
CA VAL A 125 -3.57 8.90 -2.35
C VAL A 125 -4.03 10.07 -3.20
N THR A 126 -3.08 10.66 -3.91
CA THR A 126 -3.34 11.59 -5.01
C THR A 126 -3.24 10.85 -6.33
N SER A 127 -4.19 11.11 -7.24
CA SER A 127 -4.25 10.41 -8.53
C SER A 127 -3.48 11.20 -9.60
N PRO A 128 -2.58 10.55 -10.38
CA PRO A 128 -1.51 11.29 -11.01
C PRO A 128 -1.72 11.76 -12.47
N ASP A 129 -2.79 11.39 -13.15
CA ASP A 129 -2.92 11.64 -14.59
C ASP A 129 -4.36 11.87 -15.09
N ALA A 130 -4.45 12.58 -16.22
CA ALA A 130 -5.70 12.90 -16.93
C ALA A 130 -6.46 11.65 -17.34
N TRP A 131 -5.73 10.63 -17.79
CA TRP A 131 -6.28 9.39 -18.31
C TRP A 131 -7.10 8.67 -17.23
N THR A 132 -6.62 8.59 -15.99
CA THR A 132 -7.37 8.06 -14.85
C THR A 132 -8.63 8.90 -14.57
N GLY A 133 -8.53 10.23 -14.73
CA GLY A 133 -9.63 11.17 -14.50
C GLY A 133 -10.82 11.05 -15.46
N GLN A 134 -10.64 10.42 -16.63
CA GLN A 134 -11.71 10.26 -17.64
C GLN A 134 -12.92 9.46 -17.12
N ASN A 135 -12.74 8.59 -16.12
CA ASN A 135 -13.84 7.84 -15.48
C ASN A 135 -14.72 8.71 -14.57
N PHE A 136 -14.29 9.94 -14.27
CA PHE A 136 -14.93 10.80 -13.28
C PHE A 136 -15.53 12.03 -13.94
N ARG A 137 -16.68 12.50 -13.43
CA ARG A 137 -17.44 13.63 -14.00
C ARG A 137 -16.65 14.94 -14.12
N ARG A 138 -15.53 15.07 -13.42
CA ARG A 138 -14.64 16.24 -13.54
C ARG A 138 -13.85 16.25 -14.86
N GLY A 139 -13.82 15.12 -15.59
CA GLY A 139 -13.18 14.97 -16.91
C GLY A 139 -11.67 15.23 -16.95
N GLY A 140 -11.08 15.60 -15.82
CA GLY A 140 -9.72 16.12 -15.71
C GLY A 140 -9.04 15.72 -14.41
N PHE A 141 -7.75 16.05 -14.36
CA PHE A 141 -6.84 15.80 -13.25
C PHE A 141 -6.36 17.13 -12.68
N LEU A 142 -5.75 17.09 -11.50
CA LEU A 142 -5.07 18.26 -10.94
C LEU A 142 -3.61 18.26 -11.35
N ASP A 143 -3.04 19.43 -11.62
CA ASP A 143 -1.61 19.57 -11.74
C ASP A 143 -0.91 19.10 -10.45
N ARG A 144 0.34 18.64 -10.56
CA ARG A 144 1.05 17.99 -9.45
C ARG A 144 1.05 18.83 -8.17
N GLU A 145 1.25 20.14 -8.30
CA GLU A 145 1.25 21.08 -7.17
C GLU A 145 -0.13 21.19 -6.51
N ASP A 146 -1.19 21.18 -7.31
CA ASP A 146 -2.57 21.26 -6.83
C ASP A 146 -3.06 19.99 -6.15
N ARG A 147 -2.47 18.84 -6.48
CA ARG A 147 -2.81 17.56 -5.84
C ARG A 147 -2.53 17.57 -4.35
N TYR A 148 -1.35 18.05 -3.93
CA TYR A 148 -0.99 18.10 -2.52
C TYR A 148 -1.78 19.18 -1.79
N ARG A 149 -1.98 20.35 -2.41
CA ARG A 149 -2.85 21.39 -1.85
C ARG A 149 -4.26 20.87 -1.60
N ARG A 150 -4.86 20.16 -2.57
CA ARG A 150 -6.17 19.52 -2.37
C ARG A 150 -6.12 18.42 -1.34
N ALA A 151 -5.11 17.54 -1.35
CA ALA A 151 -5.01 16.46 -0.38
C ALA A 151 -4.90 16.96 1.07
N GLU A 152 -4.15 18.05 1.27
CA GLU A 152 -4.03 18.72 2.57
C GLU A 152 -5.38 19.27 3.04
N GLU A 153 -6.05 20.07 2.21
CA GLU A 153 -7.36 20.63 2.56
C GLU A 153 -8.39 19.50 2.78
N PHE A 154 -8.41 18.49 1.91
CA PHE A 154 -9.31 17.34 2.00
C PHE A 154 -9.15 16.60 3.33
N LEU A 155 -7.91 16.27 3.72
CA LEU A 155 -7.65 15.55 4.96
C LEU A 155 -8.00 16.41 6.18
N ALA A 156 -7.72 17.71 6.14
CA ALA A 156 -8.13 18.64 7.19
C ALA A 156 -9.65 18.69 7.34
N THR A 157 -10.40 18.81 6.24
CA THR A 157 -11.87 18.79 6.24
C THR A 157 -12.41 17.46 6.76
N VAL A 158 -11.83 16.32 6.38
CA VAL A 158 -12.24 15.00 6.90
C VAL A 158 -12.06 14.92 8.43
N ARG A 159 -10.94 15.43 8.96
CA ARG A 159 -10.70 15.48 10.41
C ARG A 159 -11.68 16.40 11.13
N GLU A 160 -11.97 17.59 10.57
CA GLU A 160 -13.00 18.50 11.07
C GLU A 160 -14.36 17.79 11.19
N LEU A 161 -14.74 17.00 10.19
CA LEU A 161 -15.98 16.22 10.21
C LEU A 161 -15.96 15.16 11.33
N TRP A 162 -14.88 14.40 11.48
CA TRP A 162 -14.76 13.39 12.54
C TRP A 162 -14.76 13.97 13.96
N ASP A 163 -14.27 15.19 14.14
CA ASP A 163 -14.24 15.89 15.43
C ASP A 163 -15.50 16.73 15.71
N SER A 164 -16.45 16.81 14.78
CA SER A 164 -17.70 17.60 14.94
C SER A 164 -18.67 17.02 15.98
N TRP A 165 -18.42 15.81 16.47
CA TRP A 165 -19.16 15.20 17.58
C TRP A 165 -18.29 15.19 18.84
N ALA A 166 -18.85 15.65 19.95
CA ALA A 166 -18.21 15.54 21.25
C ALA A 166 -17.83 14.07 21.58
N PRO A 167 -16.72 13.81 22.28
CA PRO A 167 -16.31 12.44 22.61
C PRO A 167 -17.35 11.63 23.40
N ASP A 168 -18.20 12.28 24.18
CA ASP A 168 -19.28 11.70 24.98
C ASP A 168 -20.67 11.90 24.35
N ALA A 169 -20.73 12.27 23.06
CA ALA A 169 -21.96 12.66 22.39
C ALA A 169 -23.06 11.58 22.38
N LEU A 170 -22.71 10.29 22.37
CA LEU A 170 -23.68 9.20 22.39
C LEU A 170 -24.00 8.78 23.82
N VAL A 171 -25.24 9.01 24.25
CA VAL A 171 -25.70 8.71 25.63
C VAL A 171 -26.62 7.49 25.66
N GLY A 172 -27.63 7.45 24.79
CA GLY A 172 -28.61 6.36 24.75
C GLY A 172 -29.43 6.19 26.04
N ASP A 173 -29.68 7.27 26.78
CA ASP A 173 -30.40 7.21 28.06
C ASP A 173 -31.91 7.07 27.83
N LYS A 174 -32.43 5.90 28.22
CA LYS A 174 -33.85 5.54 28.09
C LYS A 174 -34.73 6.21 29.14
N GLU A 175 -34.17 6.61 30.28
CA GLU A 175 -34.94 7.24 31.36
C GLU A 175 -35.18 8.72 31.05
N SER A 176 -34.13 9.46 30.67
CA SER A 176 -34.27 10.87 30.25
C SER A 176 -34.76 11.05 28.81
N GLY A 177 -34.72 9.99 27.98
CA GLY A 177 -35.10 10.05 26.56
C GLY A 177 -34.07 10.75 25.67
N VAL A 178 -32.83 10.96 26.15
CA VAL A 178 -31.74 11.62 25.41
C VAL A 178 -30.89 10.57 24.71
N PHE A 179 -30.93 10.57 23.37
CA PHE A 179 -30.09 9.67 22.57
C PHE A 179 -28.66 10.19 22.42
N ALA A 180 -28.49 11.48 22.11
CA ALA A 180 -27.19 12.10 21.89
C ALA A 180 -27.19 13.60 22.22
N HIS A 181 -26.00 14.17 22.46
CA HIS A 181 -25.75 15.60 22.63
C HIS A 181 -24.42 16.01 21.99
N GLY A 182 -24.07 17.31 22.01
CA GLY A 182 -22.74 17.77 21.57
C GLY A 182 -22.46 17.48 20.10
N ILE A 183 -23.46 17.67 19.24
CA ILE A 183 -23.35 17.56 17.79
C ILE A 183 -23.20 18.98 17.26
N ASP A 184 -21.97 19.36 16.93
CA ASP A 184 -21.68 20.69 16.44
C ASP A 184 -21.84 20.75 14.91
N ARG A 185 -22.21 21.95 14.44
CA ARG A 185 -22.25 22.24 13.02
C ARG A 185 -20.82 22.46 12.52
N PHE A 186 -20.42 21.74 11.48
CA PHE A 186 -19.18 22.03 10.75
C PHE A 186 -19.44 23.10 9.67
N VAL A 187 -18.43 23.95 9.45
CA VAL A 187 -18.43 24.97 8.40
C VAL A 187 -17.01 25.08 7.86
N HIS A 188 -16.79 24.46 6.72
CA HIS A 188 -15.52 24.50 6.02
C HIS A 188 -15.66 25.38 4.78
N SER A 189 -14.88 26.44 4.69
CA SER A 189 -14.82 27.34 3.53
C SER A 189 -13.37 27.60 3.18
N GLY A 190 -12.87 26.89 2.17
CA GLY A 190 -11.49 26.96 1.67
C GLY A 190 -11.42 27.02 0.14
N PRO A 191 -10.20 27.07 -0.42
CA PRO A 191 -9.98 27.11 -1.86
C PRO A 191 -10.52 25.90 -2.63
N GLN A 192 -10.66 24.74 -2.00
CA GLN A 192 -11.08 23.50 -2.65
C GLN A 192 -12.49 23.07 -2.25
N PHE A 193 -12.93 23.41 -1.03
CA PHE A 193 -14.23 22.97 -0.50
C PHE A 193 -14.98 24.11 0.19
N ASP A 194 -16.28 24.22 -0.10
CA ASP A 194 -17.24 25.06 0.62
C ASP A 194 -18.42 24.17 1.04
N ILE A 195 -18.34 23.62 2.27
CA ILE A 195 -19.31 22.67 2.81
C ILE A 195 -19.70 23.04 4.24
N ARG A 196 -20.97 22.78 4.58
CA ARG A 196 -21.53 23.07 5.90
C ARG A 196 -22.67 22.14 6.24
N GLY A 197 -22.83 21.81 7.52
CA GLY A 197 -23.92 20.99 8.04
C GLY A 197 -23.56 20.32 9.35
N GLU A 198 -24.26 19.26 9.68
CA GLU A 198 -23.99 18.39 10.81
C GLU A 198 -23.50 17.04 10.27
N PHE A 199 -22.38 16.54 10.80
CA PHE A 199 -21.85 15.26 10.34
C PHE A 199 -22.77 14.13 10.83
N THR A 200 -23.00 13.12 10.00
CA THR A 200 -24.04 12.11 10.26
C THR A 200 -23.54 10.87 10.97
N VAL A 201 -22.23 10.78 11.22
CA VAL A 201 -21.60 9.64 11.90
C VAL A 201 -20.97 10.14 13.20
N PRO A 202 -21.25 9.51 14.35
CA PRO A 202 -20.63 9.87 15.62
C PRO A 202 -19.10 9.75 15.58
N ARG A 203 -18.44 10.40 16.55
CA ARG A 203 -17.00 10.24 16.75
C ARG A 203 -16.63 8.75 16.86
N THR A 204 -15.50 8.39 16.26
CA THR A 204 -15.14 6.99 16.07
C THR A 204 -14.48 6.37 17.31
N PRO A 205 -14.51 5.03 17.50
CA PRO A 205 -14.00 4.39 18.72
C PRO A 205 -12.51 4.61 19.00
N GLN A 206 -11.69 4.84 17.97
CA GLN A 206 -10.26 5.17 18.11
C GLN A 206 -9.97 6.67 18.00
N GLY A 207 -10.99 7.51 18.26
CA GLY A 207 -10.97 8.96 18.10
C GLY A 207 -11.08 9.36 16.64
N GLN A 208 -10.05 9.07 15.86
CA GLN A 208 -10.02 9.21 14.41
C GLN A 208 -9.39 7.96 13.78
N PRO A 209 -9.88 7.48 12.63
CA PRO A 209 -9.24 6.43 11.85
C PRO A 209 -7.77 6.73 11.53
N ILE A 210 -6.95 5.68 11.47
CA ILE A 210 -5.51 5.80 11.14
C ILE A 210 -5.32 6.30 9.71
N VAL A 211 -4.43 7.28 9.53
CA VAL A 211 -4.10 7.86 8.22
C VAL A 211 -2.76 7.28 7.74
N ILE A 212 -2.82 6.59 6.61
CA ILE A 212 -1.65 6.07 5.90
C ILE A 212 -1.38 6.98 4.68
N GLN A 213 -0.10 7.22 4.37
CA GLN A 213 0.30 7.92 3.15
C GLN A 213 1.47 7.22 2.46
N ALA A 214 1.61 7.44 1.16
CA ALA A 214 2.66 6.84 0.34
C ALA A 214 3.48 7.87 -0.47
N GLY A 215 3.53 9.12 -0.01
CA GLY A 215 4.25 10.19 -0.68
C GLY A 215 5.77 10.05 -0.51
N ASP A 216 6.50 9.88 -1.62
CA ASP A 216 7.96 9.77 -1.63
C ASP A 216 8.68 11.04 -2.10
N SER A 217 7.99 11.98 -2.77
CA SER A 217 8.60 13.27 -3.12
C SER A 217 8.85 14.12 -1.86
N ASP A 218 9.70 15.15 -1.96
CA ASP A 218 9.99 16.04 -0.83
C ASP A 218 8.70 16.63 -0.22
N GLU A 219 7.78 17.08 -1.08
CA GLU A 219 6.46 17.60 -0.68
C GLU A 219 5.57 16.50 -0.07
N GLY A 220 5.66 15.27 -0.59
CA GLY A 220 4.92 14.13 -0.06
C GLY A 220 5.40 13.69 1.31
N ARG A 221 6.73 13.70 1.54
CA ARG A 221 7.35 13.42 2.83
C ARG A 221 7.01 14.51 3.84
N GLU A 222 7.00 15.77 3.42
CA GLU A 222 6.59 16.89 4.27
C GLU A 222 5.12 16.79 4.69
N PHE A 223 4.23 16.51 3.72
CA PHE A 223 2.81 16.29 3.99
C PHE A 223 2.56 15.12 4.95
N ALA A 224 3.28 14.01 4.76
CA ALA A 224 3.17 12.85 5.62
C ALA A 224 3.74 13.11 7.03
N ALA A 225 4.88 13.80 7.14
CA ALA A 225 5.43 14.22 8.43
C ALA A 225 4.44 15.08 9.23
N LYS A 226 3.69 15.96 8.55
CA LYS A 226 2.65 16.80 9.18
C LYS A 226 1.42 16.02 9.62
N THR A 227 0.99 15.01 8.85
CA THR A 227 -0.40 14.49 8.97
C THR A 227 -0.57 12.98 9.07
N ALA A 228 0.38 12.16 8.62
CA ALA A 228 0.20 10.71 8.58
C ALA A 228 0.53 10.04 9.92
N ASP A 229 -0.20 8.97 10.25
CA ASP A 229 0.13 8.04 11.34
C ASP A 229 1.10 6.95 10.84
N VAL A 230 0.99 6.55 9.56
CA VAL A 230 1.88 5.57 8.91
C VAL A 230 2.31 6.04 7.52
N ILE A 231 3.59 5.89 7.19
CA ILE A 231 4.12 6.02 5.83
C ILE A 231 4.38 4.65 5.23
N PHE A 232 3.74 4.40 4.09
CA PHE A 232 4.01 3.28 3.21
C PHE A 232 5.09 3.68 2.17
N SER A 233 6.29 3.12 2.28
CA SER A 233 7.43 3.50 1.44
C SER A 233 7.91 2.39 0.50
N ARG A 234 8.80 2.75 -0.43
CA ARG A 234 9.43 1.82 -1.39
C ARG A 234 10.92 1.56 -1.09
N HIS A 235 11.45 2.16 -0.03
CA HIS A 235 12.86 2.08 0.35
C HIS A 235 13.11 0.76 1.08
N GLY A 236 13.23 -0.32 0.31
CA GLY A 236 13.28 -1.70 0.81
C GLY A 236 14.67 -2.21 1.18
N SER A 237 15.76 -1.53 0.79
CA SER A 237 17.11 -1.90 1.22
C SER A 237 17.45 -1.25 2.56
N LEU A 238 18.28 -1.90 3.37
CA LEU A 238 18.66 -1.41 4.70
C LEU A 238 19.18 0.03 4.68
N GLU A 239 20.10 0.34 3.77
CA GLU A 239 20.72 1.67 3.70
C GLU A 239 19.75 2.73 3.18
N SER A 240 18.98 2.45 2.12
CA SER A 240 17.95 3.39 1.64
C SER A 240 16.85 3.62 2.69
N GLY A 241 16.50 2.57 3.44
CA GLY A 241 15.55 2.62 4.55
C GLY A 241 16.05 3.55 5.65
N LYS A 242 17.31 3.42 6.10
CA LYS A 242 17.90 4.30 7.11
C LYS A 242 17.94 5.76 6.67
N GLU A 243 18.34 6.02 5.42
CA GLU A 243 18.35 7.38 4.87
C GLU A 243 16.95 8.00 4.86
N PHE A 244 15.95 7.25 4.38
CA PHE A 244 14.56 7.69 4.36
C PHE A 244 13.98 7.88 5.76
N PHE A 245 14.23 6.94 6.66
CA PHE A 245 13.79 7.00 8.05
C PHE A 245 14.33 8.24 8.75
N ALA A 246 15.64 8.48 8.65
CA ALA A 246 16.28 9.67 9.23
C ALA A 246 15.73 10.97 8.64
N ASP A 247 15.47 11.02 7.33
CA ASP A 247 14.88 12.19 6.68
C ASP A 247 13.46 12.49 7.19
N VAL A 248 12.58 11.50 7.19
CA VAL A 248 11.18 11.66 7.64
C VAL A 248 11.12 12.02 9.12
N LYS A 249 11.84 11.29 9.98
CA LYS A 249 11.78 11.52 11.43
C LYS A 249 12.31 12.92 11.81
N ARG A 250 13.28 13.46 11.07
CA ARG A 250 13.81 14.83 11.26
C ARG A 250 12.78 15.92 10.96
N ARG A 251 11.77 15.66 10.13
CA ARG A 251 10.72 16.63 9.77
C ARG A 251 9.65 16.78 10.85
N LEU A 252 9.42 15.74 11.66
CA LEU A 252 8.35 15.69 12.67
C LEU A 252 8.34 16.86 13.67
N PRO A 253 9.48 17.27 14.26
CA PRO A 253 9.48 18.35 15.26
C PRO A 253 9.00 19.70 14.72
N ALA A 254 9.16 19.98 13.42
CA ALA A 254 8.66 21.19 12.79
C ALA A 254 7.13 21.30 12.83
N HIS A 255 6.44 20.17 13.02
CA HIS A 255 4.98 20.05 13.14
C HIS A 255 4.52 19.74 14.56
N GLY A 256 5.41 19.86 15.55
CA GLY A 256 5.10 19.57 16.95
C GLY A 256 4.85 18.09 17.24
N ARG A 257 5.42 17.19 16.43
CA ARG A 257 5.26 15.74 16.55
C ARG A 257 6.55 15.06 17.02
N GLU A 258 6.38 13.96 17.74
CA GLU A 258 7.46 13.12 18.24
C GLU A 258 7.78 11.97 17.26
N PRO A 259 9.02 11.44 17.24
CA PRO A 259 9.43 10.35 16.34
C PRO A 259 8.57 9.09 16.41
N GLY A 260 7.94 8.81 17.56
CA GLY A 260 7.08 7.64 17.77
C GLY A 260 5.65 7.80 17.23
N GLU A 261 5.25 9.00 16.81
CA GLU A 261 3.87 9.28 16.35
C GLU A 261 3.65 8.99 14.87
N LEU A 262 4.71 8.66 14.12
CA LEU A 262 4.63 8.32 12.70
C LEU A 262 5.44 7.06 12.41
N LEU A 263 4.78 5.98 12.00
CA LEU A 263 5.45 4.72 11.66
C LEU A 263 5.87 4.66 10.20
N ILE A 264 7.02 4.07 9.90
CA ILE A 264 7.53 3.88 8.53
C ILE A 264 7.51 2.40 8.19
N MET A 265 6.65 2.00 7.26
CA MET A 265 6.40 0.59 6.90
C MET A 265 6.56 0.39 5.39
N PRO A 266 7.75 0.07 4.88
CA PRO A 266 7.94 -0.27 3.47
C PRO A 266 7.15 -1.52 3.05
N ALA A 267 6.81 -1.58 1.76
CA ALA A 267 6.35 -2.82 1.14
C ALA A 267 7.49 -3.84 1.11
N ALA A 268 7.22 -5.09 1.48
CA ALA A 268 8.19 -6.16 1.34
C ALA A 268 7.53 -7.44 0.83
N THR A 269 8.22 -8.15 -0.05
CA THR A 269 7.87 -9.53 -0.41
C THR A 269 8.84 -10.48 0.27
N PHE A 270 8.42 -11.72 0.50
CA PHE A 270 9.26 -12.74 1.10
C PHE A 270 9.20 -14.05 0.30
N VAL A 271 10.24 -14.86 0.42
CA VAL A 271 10.31 -16.25 -0.06
C VAL A 271 10.99 -17.08 1.02
N LEU A 272 10.34 -18.17 1.41
CA LEU A 272 10.84 -19.10 2.41
C LEU A 272 11.27 -20.41 1.74
N GLY A 273 12.33 -21.01 2.27
CA GLY A 273 12.79 -22.35 1.92
C GLY A 273 13.33 -23.08 3.15
N ASP A 274 13.44 -24.40 3.06
CA ASP A 274 14.00 -25.24 4.14
C ASP A 274 15.49 -24.93 4.36
N THR A 275 16.18 -24.58 3.27
CA THR A 275 17.54 -24.04 3.26
C THR A 275 17.59 -22.68 2.57
N GLU A 276 18.71 -21.96 2.71
CA GLU A 276 18.94 -20.70 2.00
C GLU A 276 18.97 -20.93 0.49
N GLU A 277 19.62 -22.00 0.04
CA GLU A 277 19.70 -22.40 -1.36
C GLU A 277 18.30 -22.67 -1.95
N ASP A 278 17.46 -23.44 -1.25
CA ASP A 278 16.09 -23.73 -1.70
C ASP A 278 15.26 -22.44 -1.80
N ALA A 279 15.42 -21.52 -0.84
CA ALA A 279 14.71 -20.25 -0.85
C ALA A 279 15.11 -19.39 -2.06
N HIS A 280 16.41 -19.36 -2.40
CA HIS A 280 16.91 -18.62 -3.56
C HIS A 280 16.51 -19.24 -4.90
N GLU A 281 16.50 -20.57 -4.99
CA GLU A 281 15.98 -21.27 -6.17
C GLU A 281 14.49 -20.98 -6.37
N TYR A 282 13.69 -21.11 -5.31
CA TYR A 282 12.26 -20.83 -5.38
C TYR A 282 11.98 -19.34 -5.65
N ALA A 283 12.78 -18.43 -5.09
CA ALA A 283 12.67 -17.01 -5.40
C ALA A 283 12.92 -16.73 -6.89
N ARG A 284 13.90 -17.40 -7.49
CA ARG A 284 14.15 -17.33 -8.93
C ARG A 284 12.94 -17.83 -9.72
N GLU A 285 12.39 -18.98 -9.38
CA GLU A 285 11.19 -19.51 -10.05
C GLU A 285 10.01 -18.54 -10.00
N ILE A 286 9.72 -17.98 -8.82
CA ILE A 286 8.66 -16.97 -8.64
C ILE A 286 8.90 -15.77 -9.57
N ARG A 287 10.14 -15.26 -9.68
CA ARG A 287 10.45 -14.13 -10.57
C ARG A 287 10.17 -14.46 -12.03
N TYR A 288 10.52 -15.66 -12.48
CA TYR A 288 10.20 -16.11 -13.84
C TYR A 288 8.69 -16.21 -14.07
N GLN A 289 7.90 -16.57 -13.05
CA GLN A 289 6.45 -16.62 -13.17
C GLN A 289 5.81 -15.21 -13.14
N GLN A 290 6.38 -14.28 -12.37
CA GLN A 290 5.96 -12.86 -12.35
C GLN A 290 6.30 -12.12 -13.66
N VAL A 291 7.44 -12.48 -14.27
CA VAL A 291 7.94 -11.90 -15.52
C VAL A 291 7.82 -12.95 -16.62
N ARG A 292 6.61 -13.15 -17.11
CA ARG A 292 6.31 -14.00 -18.28
C ARG A 292 6.81 -13.33 -19.58
N PRO A 293 7.02 -14.09 -20.67
CA PRO A 293 7.48 -13.54 -21.95
C PRO A 293 6.71 -12.29 -22.40
N VAL A 294 5.37 -12.37 -22.44
CA VAL A 294 4.52 -11.24 -22.84
C VAL A 294 4.68 -10.02 -21.93
N THR A 295 4.74 -10.23 -20.61
CA THR A 295 4.91 -9.13 -19.65
C THR A 295 6.31 -8.52 -19.69
N ALA A 296 7.34 -9.29 -20.06
CA ALA A 296 8.69 -8.79 -20.24
C ALA A 296 8.77 -7.83 -21.43
N ILE A 297 8.15 -8.21 -22.55
CA ILE A 297 8.02 -7.35 -23.73
C ILE A 297 7.25 -6.07 -23.37
N GLN A 298 6.05 -6.20 -22.79
CA GLN A 298 5.22 -5.06 -22.37
C GLN A 298 5.92 -4.12 -21.38
N PHE A 299 6.81 -4.64 -20.53
CA PHE A 299 7.64 -3.83 -19.65
C PHE A 299 8.74 -3.09 -20.41
N LEU A 300 9.41 -3.76 -21.35
CA LEU A 300 10.43 -3.14 -22.19
C LEU A 300 9.86 -2.02 -23.06
N GLU A 301 8.67 -2.22 -23.61
CA GLU A 301 7.94 -1.22 -24.42
C GLU A 301 7.60 0.06 -23.65
N GLN A 302 7.56 0.02 -22.30
CA GLN A 302 7.37 1.24 -21.48
C GLN A 302 8.60 2.16 -21.50
N VAL A 303 9.79 1.58 -21.67
CA VAL A 303 11.04 2.34 -21.81
C VAL A 303 11.27 2.70 -23.27
N TRP A 304 11.02 1.78 -24.20
CA TRP A 304 11.25 2.01 -25.61
C TRP A 304 10.19 2.85 -26.31
N SER A 305 8.97 2.93 -25.78
CA SER A 305 7.82 3.56 -26.44
C SER A 305 7.62 3.08 -27.89
N ARG A 306 7.92 1.81 -28.16
CA ARG A 306 7.82 1.16 -29.48
C ARG A 306 7.14 -0.18 -29.32
N ASP A 307 6.43 -0.60 -30.36
CA ASP A 307 5.91 -1.97 -30.45
C ASP A 307 7.08 -2.94 -30.64
N LEU A 308 7.26 -3.81 -29.66
CA LEU A 308 8.26 -4.86 -29.59
C LEU A 308 7.61 -6.25 -29.50
N SER A 309 6.31 -6.36 -29.79
CA SER A 309 5.54 -7.61 -29.71
C SER A 309 6.10 -8.76 -30.56
N ALA A 310 6.86 -8.44 -31.61
CA ALA A 310 7.52 -9.42 -32.48
C ALA A 310 8.85 -9.96 -31.93
N TYR A 311 9.38 -9.39 -30.84
CA TYR A 311 10.65 -9.82 -30.24
C TYR A 311 10.45 -11.10 -29.40
N ASP A 312 11.43 -11.99 -29.47
CA ASP A 312 11.53 -13.12 -28.55
C ASP A 312 12.02 -12.63 -27.18
N ALA A 313 11.21 -12.85 -26.14
CA ALA A 313 11.54 -12.42 -24.78
C ALA A 313 12.77 -13.16 -24.23
N ASP A 314 13.06 -14.37 -24.70
CA ASP A 314 14.25 -15.12 -24.32
C ASP A 314 15.43 -14.84 -25.30
N GLY A 315 15.24 -13.91 -26.24
CA GLY A 315 16.24 -13.40 -27.17
C GLY A 315 16.97 -12.13 -26.69
N PRO A 316 17.85 -11.56 -27.52
CA PRO A 316 18.63 -10.36 -27.18
C PRO A 316 17.77 -9.09 -27.16
N LEU A 317 18.28 -8.04 -26.50
CA LEU A 317 17.64 -6.73 -26.49
C LEU A 317 17.52 -6.11 -27.90
N PRO A 318 16.53 -5.23 -28.12
CA PRO A 318 16.39 -4.48 -29.36
C PRO A 318 17.58 -3.55 -29.62
N GLU A 319 18.13 -3.65 -30.83
CA GLU A 319 19.14 -2.70 -31.35
C GLU A 319 18.53 -1.32 -31.64
N VAL A 320 17.24 -1.29 -32.00
CA VAL A 320 16.47 -0.06 -32.20
C VAL A 320 16.41 0.73 -30.89
N ASP A 321 16.60 2.06 -30.94
CA ASP A 321 16.54 2.90 -29.75
C ASP A 321 15.12 3.08 -29.20
N PRO A 322 14.95 3.69 -28.02
CA PRO A 322 13.67 4.24 -27.61
C PRO A 322 13.18 5.38 -28.51
N ASP A 323 11.87 5.60 -28.52
CA ASP A 323 11.23 6.78 -29.08
C ASP A 323 10.75 7.70 -27.95
N PRO A 324 11.48 8.79 -27.63
CA PRO A 324 11.08 9.68 -26.55
C PRO A 324 9.85 10.53 -26.91
N ASP A 325 9.54 10.68 -28.21
CA ASP A 325 8.47 11.54 -28.71
C ASP A 325 7.16 10.76 -28.96
N ALA A 326 7.23 9.42 -28.95
CA ALA A 326 6.05 8.57 -29.09
C ALA A 326 5.14 8.62 -27.83
N GLU A 327 3.84 8.51 -28.07
CA GLU A 327 2.86 8.34 -27.01
C GLU A 327 3.13 7.05 -26.21
N PRO A 328 2.94 7.05 -24.87
CA PRO A 328 3.09 5.84 -24.07
C PRO A 328 2.17 4.73 -24.54
N LEU A 329 2.74 3.54 -24.75
CA LEU A 329 1.97 2.33 -25.08
C LEU A 329 1.17 1.81 -23.90
N THR A 330 1.68 1.99 -22.67
CA THR A 330 1.05 1.47 -21.45
C THR A 330 0.53 2.60 -20.56
N TRP A 331 -0.72 2.48 -20.12
CA TRP A 331 -1.40 3.41 -19.23
C TRP A 331 -1.80 2.75 -17.90
N GLY A 332 -1.86 3.55 -16.82
CA GLY A 332 -2.19 3.08 -15.47
C GLY A 332 -1.01 2.49 -14.66
N ARG A 333 0.23 2.81 -15.08
CA ARG A 333 1.46 2.63 -14.29
C ARG A 333 2.17 3.99 -14.16
N VAL A 334 2.79 4.22 -13.00
CA VAL A 334 3.57 5.44 -12.77
C VAL A 334 4.90 5.32 -13.50
N ARG A 335 5.18 6.23 -14.44
CA ARG A 335 6.49 6.32 -15.11
C ARG A 335 7.47 6.98 -14.15
N HIS A 336 8.50 6.24 -13.74
CA HIS A 336 9.53 6.75 -12.82
C HIS A 336 10.74 7.34 -13.54
N GLU A 337 10.92 7.02 -14.81
CA GLU A 337 12.12 7.36 -15.56
C GLU A 337 11.93 8.62 -16.39
N LYS A 338 12.92 9.53 -16.30
CA LYS A 338 12.90 10.84 -16.93
C LYS A 338 13.59 10.87 -18.30
N ASP A 339 14.41 9.87 -18.60
CA ASP A 339 15.18 9.77 -19.85
C ASP A 339 15.21 8.30 -20.33
N PRO A 340 14.36 7.93 -21.31
CA PRO A 340 14.30 6.56 -21.81
C PRO A 340 15.58 6.13 -22.54
N LEU A 341 16.30 7.07 -23.19
CA LEU A 341 17.55 6.75 -23.92
C LEU A 341 18.66 6.36 -22.95
N ALA A 342 18.82 7.13 -21.87
CA ALA A 342 19.81 6.81 -20.83
C ALA A 342 19.51 5.46 -20.16
N VAL A 343 18.24 5.14 -19.94
CA VAL A 343 17.82 3.86 -19.36
C VAL A 343 18.11 2.72 -20.32
N ALA A 344 17.72 2.85 -21.59
CA ALA A 344 17.99 1.83 -22.59
C ALA A 344 19.49 1.54 -22.74
N ALA A 345 20.33 2.58 -22.74
CA ALA A 345 21.78 2.42 -22.75
C ALA A 345 22.29 1.64 -21.53
N LYS A 346 21.81 1.98 -20.33
CA LYS A 346 22.14 1.27 -19.08
C LYS A 346 21.70 -0.20 -19.14
N TRP A 347 20.48 -0.46 -19.62
CA TRP A 347 19.91 -1.80 -19.70
C TRP A 347 20.64 -2.68 -20.71
N ARG A 348 21.04 -2.12 -21.86
CA ARG A 348 21.91 -2.81 -22.83
C ARG A 348 23.25 -3.17 -22.22
N ALA A 349 23.89 -2.26 -21.48
CA ALA A 349 25.16 -2.53 -20.81
C ALA A 349 25.04 -3.68 -19.78
N ILE A 350 23.97 -3.69 -18.98
CA ILE A 350 23.70 -4.78 -18.02
C ILE A 350 23.47 -6.11 -18.76
N ALA A 351 22.67 -6.10 -19.81
CA ALA A 351 22.37 -7.29 -20.59
C ALA A 351 23.62 -7.86 -21.29
N GLU A 352 24.49 -7.01 -21.82
CA GLU A 352 25.75 -7.43 -22.45
C GLU A 352 26.74 -7.99 -21.42
N GLU A 353 26.93 -7.30 -20.29
CA GLU A 353 27.83 -7.73 -19.22
C GLU A 353 27.44 -9.11 -18.66
N LYS A 354 26.14 -9.29 -18.41
CA LYS A 354 25.61 -10.51 -17.78
C LYS A 354 25.06 -11.54 -18.76
N LYS A 355 25.11 -11.25 -20.08
CA LYS A 355 24.58 -12.08 -21.18
C LYS A 355 23.10 -12.45 -20.99
N LEU A 356 22.29 -11.46 -20.63
CA LEU A 356 20.86 -11.64 -20.33
C LEU A 356 20.01 -11.51 -21.60
N SER A 357 18.99 -12.36 -21.68
CA SER A 357 17.82 -12.14 -22.56
C SER A 357 16.99 -10.93 -22.11
N ILE A 358 16.01 -10.50 -22.92
CA ILE A 358 15.05 -9.45 -22.53
C ILE A 358 14.37 -9.81 -21.21
N ARG A 359 13.87 -11.04 -21.08
CA ARG A 359 13.16 -11.51 -19.89
C ARG A 359 14.04 -11.51 -18.65
N GLU A 360 15.26 -12.02 -18.77
CA GLU A 360 16.22 -12.05 -17.68
C GLU A 360 16.66 -10.64 -17.27
N LEU A 361 16.84 -9.74 -18.24
CA LEU A 361 17.10 -8.33 -17.95
C LEU A 361 15.94 -7.72 -17.17
N VAL A 362 14.68 -7.93 -17.59
CA VAL A 362 13.52 -7.40 -16.88
C VAL A 362 13.47 -7.95 -15.45
N ILE A 363 13.78 -9.23 -15.23
CA ILE A 363 13.93 -9.81 -13.89
C ILE A 363 15.04 -9.10 -13.09
N GLU A 364 16.17 -8.81 -13.73
CA GLU A 364 17.33 -8.18 -13.10
C GLU A 364 17.07 -6.73 -12.68
N VAL A 365 16.40 -5.94 -13.52
CA VAL A 365 16.21 -4.49 -13.30
C VAL A 365 14.92 -4.15 -12.54
N THR A 366 13.98 -5.08 -12.44
CA THR A 366 12.77 -4.90 -11.62
C THR A 366 12.99 -5.38 -10.19
N ALA A 367 12.21 -4.80 -9.26
CA ALA A 367 12.36 -5.01 -7.82
C ALA A 367 12.47 -6.50 -7.45
N ARG A 368 13.51 -6.84 -6.70
CA ARG A 368 13.76 -8.19 -6.19
C ARG A 368 12.94 -8.47 -4.93
N GLN A 369 12.76 -9.75 -4.63
CA GLN A 369 12.19 -10.10 -3.34
C GLN A 369 13.09 -9.62 -2.21
N GLN A 370 12.49 -8.98 -1.21
CA GLN A 370 13.25 -8.32 -0.16
C GLN A 370 13.82 -9.30 0.86
N PHE A 371 13.01 -10.27 1.28
CA PHE A 371 13.42 -11.30 2.23
C PHE A 371 13.43 -12.66 1.55
N VAL A 372 14.59 -13.29 1.46
CA VAL A 372 14.75 -14.63 0.88
C VAL A 372 15.64 -15.43 1.81
N GLY A 373 15.18 -16.59 2.27
CA GLY A 373 15.96 -17.47 3.14
C GLY A 373 15.08 -18.39 3.98
N THR A 374 15.67 -19.00 4.99
CA THR A 374 14.92 -19.76 6.00
C THR A 374 14.05 -18.83 6.85
N ALA A 375 13.00 -19.37 7.48
CA ALA A 375 12.11 -18.59 8.35
C ALA A 375 12.87 -17.83 9.46
N ARG A 376 13.91 -18.45 10.01
CA ARG A 376 14.79 -17.83 11.00
C ARG A 376 15.59 -16.65 10.43
N GLN A 377 16.22 -16.82 9.26
CA GLN A 377 16.97 -15.74 8.60
C GLN A 377 16.07 -14.55 8.25
N VAL A 378 14.84 -14.82 7.79
CA VAL A 378 13.87 -13.77 7.52
C VAL A 378 13.47 -13.02 8.79
N ALA A 379 13.22 -13.72 9.91
CA ALA A 379 12.93 -13.09 11.19
C ALA A 379 14.11 -12.25 11.71
N GLU A 380 15.34 -12.75 11.60
CA GLU A 380 16.57 -12.02 11.97
C GLU A 380 16.75 -10.76 11.11
N SER A 381 16.47 -10.84 9.80
CA SER A 381 16.55 -9.70 8.88
C SER A 381 15.51 -8.63 9.23
N ILE A 382 14.26 -9.02 9.47
CA ILE A 382 13.20 -8.08 9.86
C ILE A 382 13.56 -7.35 11.15
N ASP A 383 14.09 -8.08 12.14
CA ASP A 383 14.56 -7.50 13.39
C ASP A 383 15.71 -6.50 13.17
N GLU A 384 16.71 -6.85 12.36
CA GLU A 384 17.82 -5.95 12.03
C GLU A 384 17.33 -4.62 11.45
N TYR A 385 16.41 -4.65 10.49
CA TYR A 385 15.86 -3.42 9.89
C TYR A 385 15.15 -2.55 10.94
N VAL A 386 14.40 -3.15 11.86
CA VAL A 386 13.66 -2.40 12.88
C VAL A 386 14.59 -1.86 13.95
N GLN A 387 15.52 -2.66 14.46
CA GLN A 387 16.44 -2.19 15.50
C GLN A 387 17.42 -1.12 14.97
N SER A 388 17.77 -1.16 13.68
CA SER A 388 18.71 -0.23 13.05
C SER A 388 18.09 1.05 12.47
N ASP A 389 16.82 1.34 12.78
CA ASP A 389 16.11 2.54 12.31
C ASP A 389 16.02 2.60 10.77
N ALA A 390 15.82 1.46 10.11
CA ALA A 390 15.50 1.42 8.68
C ALA A 390 13.99 1.39 8.40
N ALA A 391 13.21 0.85 9.33
CA ALA A 391 11.75 0.78 9.29
C ALA A 391 11.18 0.57 10.70
N ASP A 392 9.90 0.86 10.91
CA ASP A 392 9.16 0.46 12.13
C ASP A 392 8.46 -0.91 11.95
N GLY A 393 8.43 -1.42 10.71
CA GLY A 393 7.71 -2.62 10.34
C GLY A 393 7.60 -2.82 8.84
N PHE A 394 6.79 -3.78 8.39
CA PHE A 394 6.64 -4.09 6.96
C PHE A 394 5.19 -4.33 6.58
N VAL A 395 4.82 -3.85 5.40
CA VAL A 395 3.59 -4.28 4.72
C VAL A 395 3.97 -5.43 3.78
N LEU A 396 3.69 -6.66 4.22
CA LEU A 396 4.04 -7.87 3.49
C LEU A 396 3.08 -8.09 2.31
N VAL A 397 3.66 -8.34 1.14
CA VAL A 397 2.94 -8.65 -0.10
C VAL A 397 3.29 -10.08 -0.50
N PRO A 398 2.43 -11.07 -0.21
CA PRO A 398 2.67 -12.43 -0.69
C PRO A 398 2.51 -12.49 -2.23
N HIS A 399 3.24 -13.39 -2.88
CA HIS A 399 3.13 -13.58 -4.34
C HIS A 399 1.89 -14.39 -4.74
N LEU A 400 1.31 -15.14 -3.80
CA LEU A 400 0.08 -15.91 -3.99
C LEU A 400 -1.06 -15.34 -3.13
N THR A 401 -2.28 -15.46 -3.61
CA THR A 401 -3.51 -15.19 -2.85
C THR A 401 -4.41 -16.43 -2.87
N PRO A 402 -5.18 -16.74 -1.81
CA PRO A 402 -5.13 -16.12 -0.50
C PRO A 402 -4.12 -16.77 0.46
N GLY A 403 -3.61 -17.96 0.15
CA GLY A 403 -2.76 -18.75 1.05
C GLY A 403 -1.30 -18.30 1.15
N GLY A 404 -0.86 -17.33 0.35
CA GLY A 404 0.56 -16.95 0.29
C GLY A 404 1.16 -16.38 1.57
N LEU A 405 0.33 -16.02 2.56
CA LEU A 405 0.78 -15.51 3.86
C LEU A 405 0.96 -16.61 4.93
N GLU A 406 0.44 -17.82 4.70
CA GLU A 406 0.37 -18.88 5.73
C GLU A 406 1.75 -19.27 6.25
N ALA A 407 2.69 -19.60 5.36
CA ALA A 407 4.05 -19.99 5.75
C ALA A 407 4.77 -18.90 6.56
N PHE A 408 4.54 -17.62 6.25
CA PHE A 408 5.12 -16.54 7.05
C PHE A 408 4.53 -16.52 8.47
N VAL A 409 3.22 -16.67 8.57
CA VAL A 409 2.52 -16.68 9.87
C VAL A 409 2.89 -17.90 10.70
N ASP A 410 3.03 -19.06 10.06
CA ASP A 410 3.25 -20.31 10.77
C ASP A 410 4.74 -20.52 11.12
N ASP A 411 5.66 -20.02 10.28
CA ASP A 411 7.10 -20.28 10.45
C ASP A 411 7.91 -19.06 10.91
N VAL A 412 7.63 -17.84 10.43
CA VAL A 412 8.44 -16.63 10.73
C VAL A 412 7.98 -15.94 12.00
N VAL A 413 6.66 -15.78 12.19
CA VAL A 413 6.10 -15.10 13.37
C VAL A 413 6.56 -15.73 14.70
N PRO A 414 6.62 -17.07 14.87
CA PRO A 414 7.13 -17.67 16.09
C PRO A 414 8.57 -17.25 16.42
N TYR A 415 9.46 -17.11 15.42
CA TYR A 415 10.82 -16.64 15.65
C TYR A 415 10.85 -15.16 16.07
N LEU A 416 10.02 -14.30 15.50
CA LEU A 416 9.89 -12.91 15.95
C LEU A 416 9.38 -12.82 17.40
N GLN A 417 8.46 -13.70 17.78
CA GLN A 417 7.93 -13.80 19.15
C GLN A 417 8.97 -14.35 20.13
N GLU A 418 9.74 -15.38 19.74
CA GLU A 418 10.84 -15.93 20.55
C GLU A 418 11.90 -14.86 20.86
N ARG A 419 12.18 -13.98 19.90
CA ARG A 419 13.08 -12.83 20.07
C ARG A 419 12.50 -11.70 20.94
N GLY A 420 11.20 -11.76 21.28
CA GLY A 420 10.52 -10.72 22.07
C GLY A 420 10.32 -9.40 21.32
N VAL A 421 10.42 -9.41 19.99
CA VAL A 421 10.25 -8.22 19.13
C VAL A 421 8.89 -8.17 18.45
N PHE A 422 8.05 -9.18 18.68
CA PHE A 422 6.70 -9.21 18.18
C PHE A 422 5.74 -9.79 19.21
N ARG A 423 4.50 -9.30 19.19
CA ARG A 423 3.48 -9.65 20.19
C ARG A 423 3.06 -11.11 20.08
N THR A 424 2.74 -11.72 21.21
CA THR A 424 2.12 -13.07 21.30
C THR A 424 0.59 -13.01 21.32
N GLY A 425 0.02 -11.83 21.62
CA GLY A 425 -1.42 -11.56 21.63
C GLY A 425 -1.71 -10.07 21.42
N TYR A 426 -2.94 -9.74 21.03
CA TYR A 426 -3.38 -8.35 20.98
C TYR A 426 -3.64 -7.83 22.40
N THR A 427 -3.12 -6.64 22.70
CA THR A 427 -3.24 -5.98 24.02
C THR A 427 -4.28 -4.87 24.04
N GLY A 428 -4.68 -4.36 22.88
CA GLY A 428 -5.73 -3.36 22.71
C GLY A 428 -6.85 -3.86 21.78
N ASP A 429 -7.91 -3.07 21.69
CA ASP A 429 -9.08 -3.36 20.88
C ASP A 429 -9.07 -2.58 19.56
N THR A 430 -8.40 -1.43 19.53
CA THR A 430 -8.35 -0.53 18.38
C THR A 430 -7.04 -0.64 17.60
N LEU A 431 -7.07 -0.25 16.32
CA LEU A 431 -5.86 -0.22 15.49
C LEU A 431 -4.85 0.81 16.03
N ARG A 432 -5.32 1.97 16.50
CA ARG A 432 -4.44 2.97 17.13
C ARG A 432 -3.66 2.42 18.32
N GLU A 433 -4.29 1.63 19.20
CA GLU A 433 -3.60 0.96 20.30
C GLU A 433 -2.58 -0.07 19.78
N HIS A 434 -2.92 -0.85 18.75
CA HIS A 434 -2.00 -1.83 18.18
C HIS A 434 -0.72 -1.19 17.65
N LEU A 435 -0.83 -0.01 17.05
CA LEU A 435 0.28 0.70 16.44
C LEU A 435 1.11 1.49 17.45
N PHE A 436 0.48 2.15 18.42
CA PHE A 436 1.15 3.17 19.25
C PHE A 436 1.20 2.87 20.75
N SER A 437 0.50 1.84 21.25
CA SER A 437 0.68 1.41 22.63
C SER A 437 1.97 0.57 22.75
N GLN A 438 2.74 0.81 23.82
CA GLN A 438 3.97 0.08 24.13
C GLN A 438 3.70 -1.23 24.86
#